data_AF-A0A357WWQ9-F1
#
_entry.id   AF-A0A357WWQ9-F1
#
_cell.length_a   1.000
_cell.length_b   1.000
_cell.length_c   1.000
_cell.angle_alpha   90.00
_cell.angle_beta   90.00
_cell.angle_gamma   90.00
#
_symmetry.space_group_name_H-M   'P 1'
#
loop_
_entity.id
_entity.type
_entity.pdbx_description
1 polymer ?
#
loop_
_entity_poly.entity_id
_entity_poly.type
_entity_poly.pdbx_seq_one_letter_code
_entity_poly.pdbx_strand_id
1 'polypeptide(L)'
;EEGYPAYLGSRLAQFYERAGRVISLGSDGREGALSAIGAVSPPGGDISEPVSQATLRIVKVFWGLDASLAYKRHFPAINWLTSYSLYTDSLAGWYEKNVAPDWMTLRGQIMRLLQDEAALEEIVRLVGMDALSAPDRLKMEAARSVREDFLHQLAFHEVDTYTSLHKQYRMMQLVLKYFDKSNQALESGADIEKLAGLPVRERIGRFKYVSEDAIDEEYERVLSQMDEELRQSLVKEE
;
A
#
# COMPACT_ATOMS: atom_id res chain seq x y z
N GLU A 1 22.09 -11.33 -25.89
CA GLU A 1 22.47 -11.72 -24.50
C GLU A 1 21.65 -12.93 -24.12
N GLU A 2 22.22 -13.92 -23.44
CA GLU A 2 21.56 -15.19 -23.03
C GLU A 2 20.75 -15.92 -24.11
N GLY A 3 21.23 -15.93 -25.35
CA GLY A 3 20.57 -16.64 -26.47
C GLY A 3 19.39 -15.91 -27.10
N TYR A 4 18.97 -14.76 -26.57
CA TYR A 4 17.97 -13.91 -27.22
C TYR A 4 18.55 -13.15 -28.43
N PRO A 5 17.74 -12.93 -29.49
CA PRO A 5 18.17 -12.18 -30.65
C PRO A 5 18.49 -10.73 -30.28
N ALA A 6 19.46 -10.13 -30.98
CA ALA A 6 19.90 -8.74 -30.74
C ALA A 6 18.78 -7.69 -30.88
N TYR A 7 17.69 -8.02 -31.59
CA TYR A 7 16.54 -7.14 -31.79
C TYR A 7 15.46 -7.24 -30.69
N LEU A 8 15.65 -8.03 -29.63
CA LEU A 8 14.66 -8.19 -28.55
C LEU A 8 14.23 -6.83 -27.97
N GLY A 9 15.19 -6.02 -27.54
CA GLY A 9 14.92 -4.73 -26.91
C GLY A 9 14.18 -3.76 -27.83
N SER A 10 14.55 -3.69 -29.11
CA SER A 10 13.87 -2.82 -30.07
C SER A 10 12.45 -3.28 -30.40
N ARG A 11 12.19 -4.60 -30.40
CA ARG A 11 10.83 -5.14 -30.57
C ARG A 11 9.95 -4.84 -29.36
N LEU A 12 10.47 -4.98 -28.14
CA LEU A 12 9.74 -4.59 -26.92
C LEU A 12 9.45 -3.09 -26.90
N ALA A 13 10.42 -2.25 -27.29
CA ALA A 13 10.23 -0.81 -27.39
C ALA A 13 9.11 -0.46 -28.39
N GLN A 14 9.16 -1.02 -29.61
CA GLN A 14 8.11 -0.84 -30.61
C GLN A 14 6.72 -1.25 -30.12
N PHE A 15 6.63 -2.26 -29.25
CA PHE A 15 5.37 -2.69 -28.66
C PHE A 15 4.86 -1.67 -27.65
N TYR A 16 5.67 -1.31 -26.64
CA TYR A 16 5.24 -0.43 -25.56
C TYR A 16 5.05 1.02 -26.00
N GLU A 17 5.80 1.52 -26.98
CA GLU A 17 5.63 2.87 -27.56
C GLU A 17 4.29 3.05 -28.29
N ARG A 18 3.54 1.97 -28.54
CA ARG A 18 2.17 2.05 -29.07
C ARG A 18 1.14 2.36 -27.98
N ALA A 19 1.50 2.17 -26.70
CA ALA A 19 0.66 2.52 -25.56
C ALA A 19 0.77 4.01 -25.25
N GLY A 20 -0.30 4.60 -24.74
CA GLY A 20 -0.32 6.02 -24.38
C GLY A 20 -1.70 6.64 -24.54
N ARG A 21 -1.79 7.89 -24.07
CA ARG A 21 -2.92 8.79 -24.29
C ARG A 21 -2.76 9.48 -25.64
N VAL A 22 -3.78 9.43 -26.47
CA VAL A 22 -3.75 9.93 -27.85
C VAL A 22 -4.99 10.76 -28.18
N ILE A 23 -4.83 11.68 -29.11
CA ILE A 23 -5.94 12.31 -29.81
C ILE A 23 -6.16 11.51 -31.09
N SER A 24 -7.34 10.94 -31.25
CA SER A 24 -7.73 10.14 -32.40
C SER A 24 -7.81 11.00 -33.65
N LEU A 25 -7.51 10.40 -34.81
CA LEU A 25 -7.74 11.02 -36.10
C LEU A 25 -9.23 11.35 -36.29
N GLY A 26 -9.52 12.45 -36.99
CA GLY A 26 -10.86 12.95 -37.25
C GLY A 26 -11.01 14.43 -36.90
N SER A 27 -12.16 15.03 -37.23
CA SER A 27 -12.48 16.43 -36.95
C SER A 27 -12.77 16.70 -35.47
N ASP A 28 -13.18 15.67 -34.73
CA ASP A 28 -13.85 15.85 -33.44
C ASP A 28 -12.87 15.90 -32.25
N GLY A 29 -11.57 15.73 -32.50
CA GLY A 29 -10.54 15.77 -31.45
C GLY A 29 -10.72 14.74 -30.33
N ARG A 30 -11.32 13.58 -30.64
CA ARG A 30 -11.64 12.55 -29.64
C ARG A 30 -10.40 12.02 -28.95
N GLU A 31 -10.44 11.95 -27.63
CA GLU A 31 -9.35 11.42 -26.83
C GLU A 31 -9.51 9.91 -26.61
N GLY A 32 -8.39 9.18 -26.60
CA GLY A 32 -8.33 7.76 -26.25
C GLY A 32 -7.07 7.44 -25.45
N ALA A 33 -7.07 6.28 -24.78
CA ALA A 33 -5.91 5.79 -24.06
C ALA A 33 -5.75 4.29 -24.25
N LEU A 34 -4.49 3.86 -24.44
CA LEU A 34 -4.09 2.46 -24.40
C LEU A 34 -3.09 2.28 -23.26
N SER A 35 -3.51 1.58 -22.20
CA SER A 35 -2.64 1.16 -21.10
C SER A 35 -2.17 -0.27 -21.33
N ALA A 36 -0.87 -0.51 -21.38
CA ALA A 36 -0.30 -1.84 -21.55
C ALA A 36 0.17 -2.40 -20.19
N ILE A 37 -0.30 -3.60 -19.84
CA ILE A 37 0.15 -4.36 -18.66
C ILE A 37 0.82 -5.63 -19.18
N GLY A 38 2.15 -5.70 -19.10
CA GLY A 38 2.92 -6.85 -19.54
C GLY A 38 3.29 -7.76 -18.38
N ALA A 39 2.94 -9.04 -18.48
CA ALA A 39 3.45 -10.07 -17.57
C ALA A 39 4.77 -10.62 -18.12
N VAL A 40 5.82 -10.60 -17.31
CA VAL A 40 7.12 -11.22 -17.61
C VAL A 40 7.34 -12.38 -16.65
N SER A 41 7.79 -13.52 -17.16
CA SER A 41 7.97 -14.75 -16.38
C SER A 41 9.45 -15.16 -16.37
N PRO A 42 10.30 -14.44 -15.62
CA PRO A 42 11.73 -14.75 -15.55
C PRO A 42 11.94 -16.14 -14.93
N PRO A 43 12.77 -17.02 -15.54
CA PRO A 43 13.12 -18.30 -14.96
C PRO A 43 13.68 -18.15 -13.55
N GLY A 44 13.14 -18.89 -12.58
CA GLY A 44 13.59 -18.82 -11.19
C GLY A 44 13.32 -17.48 -10.47
N GLY A 45 12.57 -16.56 -11.08
CA GLY A 45 12.33 -15.23 -10.52
C GLY A 45 13.49 -14.24 -10.72
N ASP A 46 14.49 -14.60 -11.53
CA ASP A 46 15.66 -13.75 -11.77
C ASP A 46 15.33 -12.60 -12.74
N ILE A 47 15.07 -11.41 -12.21
CA ILE A 47 14.77 -10.21 -12.99
C ILE A 47 15.99 -9.62 -13.72
N SER A 48 17.19 -10.17 -13.53
CA SER A 48 18.39 -9.74 -14.25
C SER A 48 18.45 -10.26 -15.69
N GLU A 49 17.56 -11.20 -16.04
CA GLU A 49 17.49 -11.77 -17.38
C GLU A 49 17.09 -10.73 -18.46
N PRO A 50 17.49 -10.94 -19.74
CA PRO A 50 17.38 -9.91 -20.78
C PRO A 50 15.97 -9.38 -21.07
N VAL A 51 14.91 -10.20 -20.96
CA VAL A 51 13.52 -9.78 -21.25
C VAL A 51 13.03 -8.80 -20.18
N SER A 52 13.26 -9.11 -18.90
CA SER A 52 12.95 -8.26 -17.76
C SER A 52 13.72 -6.94 -17.84
N GLN A 53 15.04 -7.01 -18.00
CA GLN A 53 15.88 -5.81 -18.11
C GLN A 53 15.49 -4.92 -19.30
N ALA A 54 15.23 -5.51 -20.47
CA ALA A 54 14.80 -4.75 -21.64
C ALA A 54 13.42 -4.11 -21.41
N THR A 55 12.48 -4.81 -20.79
CA THR A 55 11.14 -4.29 -20.47
C THR A 55 11.22 -3.13 -19.48
N LEU A 56 11.97 -3.29 -18.38
CA LEU A 56 12.15 -2.30 -17.33
C LEU A 56 12.79 -0.99 -17.83
N ARG A 57 13.61 -1.04 -18.89
CA ARG A 57 14.17 0.17 -19.52
C ARG A 57 13.11 1.03 -20.22
N ILE A 58 11.96 0.46 -20.57
CA ILE A 58 10.93 1.11 -21.37
C ILE A 58 9.74 1.53 -20.49
N VAL A 59 9.24 0.60 -19.68
CA VAL A 59 8.03 0.84 -18.88
C VAL A 59 8.28 1.81 -17.74
N LYS A 60 7.22 2.51 -17.30
CA LYS A 60 7.28 3.50 -16.22
C LYS A 60 6.79 2.95 -14.87
N VAL A 61 6.28 1.73 -14.85
CA VAL A 61 5.74 1.07 -13.66
C VAL A 61 6.26 -0.35 -13.62
N PHE A 62 6.66 -0.79 -12.44
CA PHE A 62 7.06 -2.15 -12.15
C PHE A 62 6.33 -2.64 -10.92
N TRP A 63 5.59 -3.75 -11.06
CA TRP A 63 5.00 -4.50 -9.96
C TRP A 63 5.79 -5.80 -9.80
N GLY A 64 6.76 -5.80 -8.89
CA GLY A 64 7.59 -6.97 -8.60
C GLY A 64 6.81 -7.96 -7.75
N LEU A 65 6.43 -9.10 -8.33
CA LEU A 65 5.80 -10.18 -7.57
C LEU A 65 6.84 -10.93 -6.73
N ASP A 66 6.49 -11.26 -5.50
CA ASP A 66 7.38 -11.85 -4.50
C ASP A 66 6.87 -13.21 -4.03
N ALA A 67 7.68 -14.25 -4.23
CA ALA A 67 7.34 -15.60 -3.84
C ALA A 67 7.19 -15.78 -2.32
N SER A 68 7.92 -14.99 -1.51
CA SER A 68 7.83 -15.04 -0.05
C SER A 68 6.51 -14.47 0.46
N LEU A 69 5.98 -13.41 -0.18
CA LEU A 69 4.65 -12.88 0.10
C LEU A 69 3.58 -13.89 -0.29
N ALA A 70 3.67 -14.48 -1.48
CA ALA A 70 2.75 -15.52 -1.93
C ALA A 70 2.74 -16.74 -0.99
N TYR A 71 3.90 -17.18 -0.51
CA TYR A 71 4.01 -18.29 0.45
C TYR A 71 3.33 -17.98 1.79
N LYS A 72 3.41 -16.72 2.24
CA LYS A 72 2.68 -16.21 3.42
C LYS A 72 1.18 -15.95 3.16
N ARG A 73 0.67 -16.28 1.95
CA ARG A 73 -0.69 -15.99 1.49
C ARG A 73 -1.03 -14.50 1.50
N HIS A 74 -0.02 -13.64 1.34
CA HIS A 74 -0.22 -12.21 1.15
C HIS A 74 -0.51 -11.94 -0.33
N PHE A 75 -1.76 -11.55 -0.64
CA PHE A 75 -2.21 -11.28 -2.00
C PHE A 75 -2.84 -9.87 -2.12
N PRO A 76 -2.61 -9.16 -3.24
CA PRO A 76 -1.68 -9.50 -4.32
C PRO A 76 -0.22 -9.48 -3.83
N ALA A 77 0.59 -10.45 -4.27
CA ALA A 77 1.95 -10.68 -3.76
C ALA A 77 2.97 -9.68 -4.34
N ILE A 78 2.65 -8.39 -4.33
CA ILE A 78 3.48 -7.30 -4.87
C ILE A 78 4.42 -6.82 -3.77
N ASN A 79 5.72 -6.87 -4.02
CA ASN A 79 6.72 -6.32 -3.11
C ASN A 79 6.66 -4.78 -3.13
N TRP A 80 6.17 -4.19 -2.05
CA TRP A 80 5.98 -2.74 -1.94
C TRP A 80 7.28 -1.94 -1.84
N LEU A 81 8.42 -2.55 -1.51
CA LEU A 81 9.72 -1.85 -1.40
C LEU A 81 10.50 -1.85 -2.70
N THR A 82 10.35 -2.89 -3.54
CA THR A 82 11.07 -3.00 -4.81
C THR A 82 10.24 -2.56 -6.02
N SER A 83 8.91 -2.56 -5.89
CA SER A 83 8.00 -2.03 -6.91
C SER A 83 8.05 -0.51 -6.98
N TYR A 84 7.78 0.05 -8.16
CA TYR A 84 7.79 1.51 -8.35
C TYR A 84 6.82 1.97 -9.43
N SER A 85 6.47 3.25 -9.36
CA SER A 85 5.72 3.95 -10.40
C SER A 85 6.32 5.34 -10.60
N LEU A 86 6.81 5.61 -11.82
CA LEU A 86 7.31 6.92 -12.23
C LEU A 86 6.17 7.92 -12.54
N TYR A 87 4.89 7.50 -12.41
CA TYR A 87 3.74 8.38 -12.54
C TYR A 87 3.30 9.02 -11.23
N THR A 88 3.91 8.63 -10.10
CA THR A 88 3.49 9.10 -8.76
C THR A 88 3.47 10.62 -8.67
N ASP A 89 4.55 11.29 -9.07
CA ASP A 89 4.67 12.74 -8.97
C ASP A 89 3.82 13.47 -10.00
N SER A 90 3.70 12.94 -11.22
CA SER A 90 2.90 13.56 -12.28
C SER A 90 1.40 13.45 -12.05
N LEU A 91 0.95 12.45 -11.30
CA LEU A 91 -0.45 12.27 -10.91
C LEU A 91 -0.80 12.96 -9.58
N ALA A 92 0.17 13.45 -8.82
CA ALA A 92 -0.04 14.04 -7.49
C ALA A 92 -1.14 15.12 -7.50
N GLY A 93 -1.02 16.12 -8.39
CA GLY A 93 -2.01 17.19 -8.48
C GLY A 93 -3.41 16.73 -8.93
N TRP A 94 -3.51 15.60 -9.64
CA TRP A 94 -4.82 15.01 -9.95
C TRP A 94 -5.46 14.40 -8.71
N TYR A 95 -4.71 13.65 -7.91
CA TYR A 95 -5.21 13.07 -6.66
C TYR A 95 -5.62 14.14 -5.64
N GLU A 96 -4.80 15.18 -5.48
CA GLU A 96 -5.08 16.30 -4.58
C GLU A 96 -6.39 17.01 -4.93
N LYS A 97 -6.66 17.16 -6.23
CA LYS A 97 -7.86 17.83 -6.73
C LYS A 97 -9.11 16.95 -6.74
N ASN A 98 -8.97 15.66 -7.06
CA ASN A 98 -10.13 14.78 -7.35
C ASN A 98 -10.43 13.76 -6.25
N VAL A 99 -9.51 13.55 -5.30
CA VAL A 99 -9.70 12.61 -4.19
C VAL A 99 -9.66 13.35 -2.87
N ALA A 100 -8.49 13.85 -2.47
CA ALA A 100 -8.33 14.62 -1.24
C ALA A 100 -7.03 15.42 -1.25
N PRO A 101 -6.99 16.65 -0.70
CA PRO A 101 -5.79 17.50 -0.68
C PRO A 101 -4.57 16.88 0.02
N ASP A 102 -4.79 15.98 0.97
CA ASP A 102 -3.76 15.30 1.77
C ASP A 102 -3.44 13.88 1.27
N TRP A 103 -4.02 13.43 0.15
CA TRP A 103 -3.85 12.07 -0.37
C TRP A 103 -2.38 11.65 -0.51
N MET A 104 -1.56 12.51 -1.15
CA MET A 104 -0.15 12.21 -1.37
C MET A 104 0.66 12.19 -0.07
N THR A 105 0.26 13.00 0.91
CA THR A 105 0.84 13.01 2.25
C THR A 105 0.57 11.69 2.97
N LEU A 106 -0.70 11.25 3.00
CA LEU A 106 -1.08 9.98 3.64
C LEU A 106 -0.38 8.78 3.00
N ARG A 107 -0.34 8.74 1.67
CA ARG A 107 0.41 7.71 0.92
C ARG A 107 1.90 7.71 1.32
N GLY A 108 2.52 8.88 1.41
CA GLY A 108 3.91 9.03 1.82
C GLY A 108 4.17 8.51 3.24
N GLN A 109 3.27 8.79 4.18
CA GLN A 109 3.36 8.29 5.55
C GLN A 109 3.23 6.76 5.63
N ILE A 110 2.30 6.17 4.86
CA ILE A 110 2.16 4.72 4.75
C ILE A 110 3.44 4.07 4.21
N MET A 111 4.01 4.63 3.14
CA MET A 111 5.28 4.12 2.59
C MET A 111 6.42 4.23 3.60
N ARG A 112 6.46 5.30 4.39
CA ARG A 112 7.45 5.46 5.46
C ARG A 112 7.28 4.41 6.56
N LEU A 113 6.05 4.11 7.00
CA LEU A 113 5.80 3.05 7.97
C LEU A 113 6.31 1.68 7.48
N LEU A 114 6.11 1.35 6.20
CA LEU A 114 6.62 0.11 5.61
C LEU A 114 8.14 0.07 5.51
N GLN A 115 8.79 1.21 5.25
CA GLN A 115 10.25 1.32 5.24
C GLN A 115 10.85 1.18 6.65
N ASP A 116 10.22 1.84 7.63
CA ASP A 116 10.61 1.75 9.04
C ASP A 116 10.43 0.31 9.54
N GLU A 117 9.33 -0.36 9.20
CA GLU A 117 9.12 -1.79 9.52
C GLU A 117 10.24 -2.66 8.97
N ALA A 118 10.64 -2.47 7.71
CA ALA A 118 11.70 -3.26 7.11
C ALA A 118 13.05 -3.09 7.83
N ALA A 119 13.37 -1.87 8.27
CA ALA A 119 14.57 -1.60 9.06
C ALA A 119 14.49 -2.22 10.47
N LEU A 120 13.31 -2.15 11.10
CA LEU A 120 13.08 -2.72 12.43
C LEU A 120 13.06 -4.25 12.40
N GLU A 121 12.56 -4.89 11.34
CA GLU A 121 12.56 -6.34 11.18
C GLU A 121 13.98 -6.94 11.28
N GLU A 122 15.00 -6.25 10.78
CA GLU A 122 16.40 -6.71 10.91
C GLU A 122 16.82 -6.78 12.39
N ILE A 123 16.45 -5.77 13.18
CA ILE A 123 16.71 -5.71 14.62
C ILE A 123 15.93 -6.82 15.34
N VAL A 124 14.65 -6.97 15.02
CA VAL A 124 13.77 -8.00 15.60
C VAL A 124 14.32 -9.41 15.33
N ARG A 125 14.86 -9.67 14.14
CA ARG A 125 15.46 -10.98 13.81
C ARG A 125 16.71 -11.28 14.63
N LEU A 126 17.46 -10.26 15.06
CA LEU A 126 18.70 -10.41 15.81
C LEU A 126 18.47 -10.51 17.32
N VAL A 127 17.56 -9.71 17.88
CA VAL A 127 17.43 -9.52 19.33
C VAL A 127 16.03 -9.86 19.87
N GLY A 128 15.03 -10.02 19.00
CA GLY A 128 13.63 -10.26 19.36
C GLY A 128 12.80 -8.97 19.46
N MET A 129 11.47 -9.14 19.49
CA MET A 129 10.51 -8.02 19.51
C MET A 129 10.58 -7.20 20.81
N ASP A 130 10.91 -7.85 21.93
CA ASP A 130 10.98 -7.24 23.26
C ASP A 130 12.12 -6.21 23.39
N ALA A 131 13.08 -6.24 22.46
CA ALA A 131 14.18 -5.28 22.41
C ALA A 131 13.78 -3.92 21.81
N LEU A 132 12.62 -3.83 21.16
CA LEU A 132 12.15 -2.58 20.56
C LEU A 132 11.60 -1.60 21.60
N SER A 133 11.84 -0.32 21.36
CA SER A 133 11.21 0.75 22.13
C SER A 133 9.68 0.72 21.93
N ALA A 134 8.91 1.20 22.90
CA ALA A 134 7.45 1.24 22.77
C ALA A 134 6.97 1.99 21.50
N PRO A 135 7.57 3.14 21.10
CA PRO A 135 7.25 3.77 19.82
C PRO A 135 7.55 2.90 18.59
N ASP A 136 8.67 2.16 18.59
CA ASP A 136 9.02 1.27 17.47
C ASP A 136 8.09 0.05 17.41
N ARG A 137 7.68 -0.49 18.56
CA ARG A 137 6.63 -1.51 18.61
C ARG A 137 5.32 -0.99 18.01
N LEU A 138 4.94 0.25 18.33
CA LEU A 138 3.74 0.85 17.75
C LEU A 138 3.86 1.08 16.24
N LYS A 139 5.04 1.45 15.72
CA LYS A 139 5.30 1.50 14.27
C LYS A 139 5.11 0.13 13.63
N MET A 140 5.64 -0.94 14.23
CA MET A 140 5.46 -2.30 13.73
C MET A 140 3.97 -2.70 13.70
N GLU A 141 3.19 -2.35 14.71
CA GLU A 141 1.74 -2.62 14.73
C GLU A 141 0.97 -1.83 13.66
N ALA A 142 1.35 -0.57 13.42
CA ALA A 142 0.75 0.24 12.37
C ALA A 142 1.14 -0.27 10.95
N ALA A 143 2.41 -0.62 10.74
CA ALA A 143 2.88 -1.20 9.49
C ALA A 143 2.24 -2.57 9.22
N ARG A 144 2.03 -3.38 10.27
CA ARG A 144 1.25 -4.61 10.18
C ARG A 144 -0.18 -4.35 9.71
N SER A 145 -0.85 -3.33 10.25
CA SER A 145 -2.18 -2.92 9.79
C SER A 145 -2.15 -2.50 8.32
N VAL A 146 -1.15 -1.72 7.88
CA VAL A 146 -0.97 -1.43 6.45
C VAL A 146 -0.87 -2.73 5.62
N ARG A 147 -0.07 -3.71 6.03
CA ARG A 147 0.10 -4.95 5.27
C ARG A 147 -1.15 -5.82 5.22
N GLU A 148 -1.84 -6.00 6.34
CA GLU A 148 -2.94 -6.96 6.50
C GLU A 148 -4.32 -6.35 6.18
N ASP A 149 -4.47 -5.05 6.40
CA ASP A 149 -5.76 -4.36 6.32
C ASP A 149 -5.88 -3.47 5.09
N PHE A 150 -4.77 -3.00 4.52
CA PHE A 150 -4.75 -2.13 3.34
C PHE A 150 -4.16 -2.81 2.09
N LEU A 151 -2.94 -3.35 2.18
CA LEU A 151 -2.26 -3.96 1.01
C LEU A 151 -2.84 -5.33 0.65
N HIS A 152 -3.23 -6.11 1.66
CA HIS A 152 -3.83 -7.41 1.43
C HIS A 152 -5.29 -7.27 0.99
N GLN A 153 -5.56 -7.73 -0.23
CA GLN A 153 -6.86 -7.63 -0.89
C GLN A 153 -7.30 -8.99 -1.46
N LEU A 154 -8.50 -9.43 -1.09
CA LEU A 154 -9.07 -10.70 -1.53
C LEU A 154 -9.83 -10.54 -2.85
N ALA A 155 -9.17 -10.89 -3.96
CA ALA A 155 -9.75 -10.83 -5.30
C ALA A 155 -11.07 -11.65 -5.48
N PHE A 156 -11.28 -12.70 -4.67
CA PHE A 156 -12.47 -13.55 -4.74
C PHE A 156 -13.56 -13.19 -3.72
N HIS A 157 -13.36 -12.16 -2.91
CA HIS A 157 -14.35 -11.70 -1.94
C HIS A 157 -15.30 -10.68 -2.59
N GLU A 158 -16.60 -10.78 -2.34
CA GLU A 158 -17.62 -9.97 -3.02
C GLU A 158 -17.44 -8.45 -2.84
N VAL A 159 -17.03 -8.01 -1.63
CA VAL A 159 -16.70 -6.61 -1.35
C VAL A 159 -15.24 -6.28 -1.65
N ASP A 160 -14.29 -6.96 -0.99
CA ASP A 160 -12.86 -6.63 -1.04
C ASP A 160 -12.22 -6.82 -2.44
N THR A 161 -12.88 -7.45 -3.41
CA THR A 161 -12.39 -7.54 -4.81
C THR A 161 -12.19 -6.17 -5.48
N TYR A 162 -12.89 -5.13 -4.99
CA TYR A 162 -12.80 -3.77 -5.50
C TYR A 162 -12.88 -2.74 -4.37
N THR A 163 -12.07 -1.68 -4.46
CA THR A 163 -12.03 -0.59 -3.47
C THR A 163 -11.93 0.75 -4.19
N SER A 164 -12.94 1.62 -4.02
CA SER A 164 -12.92 2.97 -4.61
C SER A 164 -11.82 3.85 -4.01
N LEU A 165 -11.45 4.93 -4.71
CA LEU A 165 -10.47 5.91 -4.19
C LEU A 165 -10.94 6.56 -2.88
N HIS A 166 -12.25 6.79 -2.73
CA HIS A 166 -12.83 7.31 -1.49
C HIS A 166 -12.61 6.33 -0.33
N LYS A 167 -12.90 5.04 -0.55
CA LYS A 167 -12.68 4.00 0.45
C LYS A 167 -11.20 3.85 0.81
N GLN A 168 -10.32 3.83 -0.21
CA GLN A 168 -8.86 3.80 0.00
C GLN A 168 -8.41 4.98 0.88
N TYR A 169 -8.91 6.20 0.60
CA TYR A 169 -8.60 7.38 1.40
C TYR A 169 -8.99 7.20 2.87
N ARG A 170 -10.22 6.74 3.15
CA ARG A 170 -10.69 6.48 4.52
C ARG A 170 -9.89 5.40 5.22
N MET A 171 -9.52 4.32 4.53
CA MET A 171 -8.67 3.27 5.08
C MET A 171 -7.29 3.81 5.47
N MET A 172 -6.64 4.61 4.62
CA MET A 172 -5.38 5.25 4.96
C MET A 172 -5.50 6.14 6.21
N GLN A 173 -6.58 6.93 6.28
CA GLN A 173 -6.84 7.78 7.44
C GLN A 173 -7.03 6.98 8.73
N LEU A 174 -7.74 5.84 8.71
CA LEU A 174 -7.97 5.04 9.91
C LEU A 174 -6.65 4.48 10.48
N VAL A 175 -5.80 3.92 9.63
CA VAL A 175 -4.50 3.38 10.04
C VAL A 175 -3.60 4.48 10.60
N LEU A 176 -3.49 5.61 9.90
CA LEU A 176 -2.63 6.71 10.31
C LEU A 176 -3.15 7.42 11.56
N LYS A 177 -4.46 7.64 11.69
CA LYS A 177 -5.05 8.23 12.91
C LYS A 177 -4.86 7.34 14.12
N TYR A 178 -4.99 6.02 13.97
CA TYR A 178 -4.67 5.09 15.05
C TYR A 178 -3.21 5.24 15.47
N PHE A 179 -2.27 5.25 14.51
CA PHE A 179 -0.85 5.40 14.78
C PHE A 179 -0.53 6.72 15.49
N ASP A 180 -1.01 7.85 14.96
CA ASP A 180 -0.74 9.19 15.49
C ASP A 180 -1.32 9.37 16.90
N LYS A 181 -2.58 8.98 17.12
CA LYS A 181 -3.22 9.13 18.42
C LYS A 181 -2.67 8.14 19.45
N SER A 182 -2.27 6.94 19.04
CA SER A 182 -1.60 5.98 19.93
C SER A 182 -0.22 6.47 20.34
N ASN A 183 0.53 7.15 19.46
CA ASN A 183 1.80 7.79 19.84
C ASN A 183 1.57 8.90 20.86
N GLN A 184 0.55 9.74 20.68
CA GLN A 184 0.19 10.79 21.65
C GLN A 184 -0.20 10.18 23.01
N ALA A 185 -0.94 9.07 23.01
CA ALA A 185 -1.30 8.36 24.22
C ALA A 185 -0.06 7.75 24.91
N LEU A 186 0.87 7.19 24.14
CA LEU A 186 2.13 6.65 24.64
C LEU A 186 3.01 7.74 25.28
N GLU A 187 3.12 8.91 24.64
CA GLU A 187 3.78 10.09 25.21
C GLU A 187 3.13 10.57 26.51
N SER A 188 1.81 10.37 26.63
CA SER A 188 1.03 10.66 27.84
C SER A 188 1.09 9.54 28.90
N GLY A 189 1.88 8.49 28.66
CA GLY A 189 2.13 7.40 29.61
C GLY A 189 1.19 6.20 29.50
N ALA A 190 0.45 6.05 28.40
CA ALA A 190 -0.30 4.83 28.12
C ALA A 190 0.63 3.62 27.95
N ASP A 191 0.13 2.44 28.31
CA ASP A 191 0.86 1.20 28.16
C ASP A 191 0.81 0.67 26.71
N ILE A 192 1.95 0.23 26.19
CA ILE A 192 2.07 -0.26 24.80
C ILE A 192 1.24 -1.52 24.54
N GLU A 193 1.13 -2.44 25.50
CA GLU A 193 0.33 -3.65 25.33
C GLU A 193 -1.16 -3.30 25.28
N LYS A 194 -1.60 -2.34 26.10
CA LYS A 194 -2.98 -1.82 26.05
C LYS A 194 -3.28 -1.18 24.70
N LEU A 195 -2.38 -0.35 24.17
CA LEU A 195 -2.56 0.30 22.86
C LEU A 195 -2.58 -0.72 21.72
N ALA A 196 -1.63 -1.67 21.71
CA ALA A 196 -1.61 -2.75 20.72
C ALA A 196 -2.82 -3.68 20.85
N GLY A 197 -3.40 -3.81 22.03
CA GLY A 197 -4.58 -4.65 22.29
C GLY A 197 -5.93 -3.98 22.02
N LEU A 198 -5.98 -2.74 21.52
CA LEU A 198 -7.25 -2.01 21.37
C LEU A 198 -8.21 -2.71 20.39
N PRO A 199 -9.47 -2.97 20.80
CA PRO A 199 -10.47 -3.61 19.94
C PRO A 199 -10.75 -2.86 18.64
N VAL A 200 -10.58 -1.53 18.59
CA VAL A 200 -10.78 -0.75 17.37
C VAL A 200 -9.89 -1.22 16.22
N ARG A 201 -8.72 -1.80 16.49
CA ARG A 201 -7.81 -2.35 15.47
C ARG A 201 -8.49 -3.43 14.63
N GLU A 202 -9.31 -4.28 15.25
CA GLU A 202 -10.07 -5.29 14.53
C GLU A 202 -11.09 -4.64 13.58
N ARG A 203 -11.74 -3.55 13.99
CA ARG A 203 -12.66 -2.82 13.12
C ARG A 203 -11.95 -2.12 11.98
N ILE A 204 -10.75 -1.57 12.21
CA ILE A 204 -9.89 -1.04 11.13
C ILE A 204 -9.61 -2.16 10.11
N GLY A 205 -9.21 -3.35 10.57
CA GLY A 205 -8.94 -4.48 9.69
C GLY A 205 -10.15 -5.00 8.91
N ARG A 206 -11.34 -4.94 9.52
CA ARG A 206 -12.60 -5.31 8.86
C ARG A 206 -13.16 -4.22 7.95
N PHE A 207 -12.63 -2.99 7.99
CA PHE A 207 -13.15 -1.87 7.21
C PHE A 207 -13.10 -2.14 5.69
N LYS A 208 -12.13 -2.93 5.23
CA LYS A 208 -12.05 -3.34 3.81
C LYS A 208 -13.26 -4.14 3.32
N TYR A 209 -14.03 -4.76 4.22
CA TYR A 209 -15.26 -5.48 3.90
C TYR A 209 -16.54 -4.62 3.97
N VAL A 210 -16.41 -3.32 4.27
CA VAL A 210 -17.55 -2.39 4.30
C VAL A 210 -18.00 -2.08 2.87
N SER A 211 -19.31 -2.11 2.63
CA SER A 211 -19.89 -1.77 1.33
C SER A 211 -19.66 -0.29 0.97
N GLU A 212 -19.58 0.01 -0.33
CA GLU A 212 -19.25 1.36 -0.81
C GLU A 212 -20.25 2.45 -0.37
N ASP A 213 -21.50 2.09 -0.12
CA ASP A 213 -22.55 2.99 0.35
C ASP A 213 -22.49 3.30 1.85
N ALA A 214 -21.78 2.51 2.64
CA ALA A 214 -21.70 2.63 4.10
C ALA A 214 -20.34 3.16 4.60
N ILE A 215 -19.43 3.56 3.70
CA ILE A 215 -18.05 3.95 4.03
C ILE A 215 -18.00 5.05 5.08
N ASP A 216 -18.67 6.17 4.86
CA ASP A 216 -18.54 7.35 5.73
C ASP A 216 -19.22 7.11 7.09
N GLU A 217 -20.37 6.42 7.10
CA GLU A 217 -21.04 6.07 8.36
C GLU A 217 -20.16 5.15 9.22
N GLU A 218 -19.60 4.09 8.61
CA GLU A 218 -18.73 3.18 9.34
C GLU A 218 -17.42 3.86 9.75
N TYR A 219 -16.87 4.74 8.92
CA TYR A 219 -15.67 5.51 9.23
C TYR A 219 -15.84 6.34 10.52
N GLU A 220 -16.95 7.08 10.64
CA GLU A 220 -17.24 7.88 11.83
C GLU A 220 -17.45 7.01 13.07
N ARG A 221 -18.07 5.83 12.93
CA ARG A 221 -18.22 4.88 14.04
C ARG A 221 -16.88 4.30 14.49
N VAL A 222 -15.96 3.99 13.57
CA VAL A 222 -14.62 3.49 13.90
C VAL A 222 -13.80 4.59 14.58
N LEU A 223 -13.87 5.84 14.09
CA LEU A 223 -13.21 6.97 14.74
C LEU A 223 -13.74 7.24 16.14
N SER A 224 -15.05 7.23 16.33
CA SER A 224 -15.67 7.47 17.64
C SER A 224 -15.25 6.40 18.65
N GLN A 225 -15.19 5.13 18.22
CA GLN A 225 -14.68 4.05 19.07
C GLN A 225 -13.18 4.22 19.37
N MET A 226 -12.37 4.56 18.37
CA MET A 226 -10.93 4.82 18.55
C MET A 226 -10.68 5.87 19.63
N ASP A 227 -11.42 6.98 19.55
CA ASP A 227 -11.27 8.11 20.47
C ASP A 227 -11.76 7.79 21.89
N GLU A 228 -12.76 6.93 22.03
CA GLU A 228 -13.22 6.42 23.33
C GLU A 228 -12.18 5.48 23.95
N GLU A 229 -11.74 4.46 23.20
CA GLU A 229 -10.80 3.45 23.67
C GLU A 229 -9.44 4.03 24.05
N LEU A 230 -8.91 4.96 23.24
CA LEU A 230 -7.66 5.64 23.55
C LEU A 230 -7.76 6.49 24.82
N ARG A 231 -8.91 7.13 25.05
CA ARG A 231 -9.12 7.89 26.29
C ARG A 231 -9.14 6.97 27.51
N GLN A 232 -9.80 5.82 27.40
CA GLN A 232 -9.84 4.81 28.46
C GLN A 232 -8.46 4.21 28.73
N SER A 233 -7.61 4.05 27.70
CA SER A 233 -6.24 3.54 27.84
C SER A 233 -5.33 4.41 28.71
N LEU A 234 -5.65 5.70 28.85
CA LEU A 234 -4.93 6.67 29.67
C LEU A 234 -5.38 6.67 31.14
N VAL A 235 -6.56 6.12 31.43
CA VAL A 235 -7.06 6.03 32.79
C VAL A 235 -6.32 4.89 33.49
N LYS A 236 -5.51 5.22 34.49
CA LYS A 236 -4.88 4.21 35.35
C LYS A 236 -5.99 3.42 36.04
N GLU A 237 -5.97 2.09 35.89
CA GLU A 237 -6.74 1.22 36.77
C GLU A 237 -6.21 1.44 38.20
N GLU A 238 -7.08 1.92 39.09
CA GLU A 238 -6.80 2.04 40.54
C GLU A 238 -6.67 0.69 41.21
#